data_AF-A0A2C9DCU8-F1
#
_entry.id   AF-A0A2C9DCU8-F1
#
_cell.length_a   1.000
_cell.length_b   1.000
_cell.length_c   1.000
_cell.angle_alpha   90.00
_cell.angle_beta   90.00
_cell.angle_gamma   90.00
#
_symmetry.space_group_name_H-M   'P 1'
#
loop_
_entity.id
_entity.type
_entity.pdbx_description
1 polymer ?
#
loop_
_entity_poly.entity_id
_entity_poly.type
_entity_poly.pdbx_seq_one_letter_code
_entity_poly.pdbx_strand_id
1 'polypeptide(L)'
;MDTQTLQSSKERRRARRVPVRMSAFAYVGSRGYACKIVDVSPYGCRIQHGNPTVFGYEVQLHVVGQTMPRSAWVIWKNAKEIGLSFFKPSADVAEI
;
A
#
# COMPACT_ATOMS: atom_id res chain seq x y z
N MET A 1 -43.74 -3.87 12.17
CA MET A 1 -42.96 -2.62 12.12
C MET A 1 -41.51 -3.04 11.95
N ASP A 2 -41.08 -3.00 10.70
CA ASP A 2 -39.85 -3.59 10.20
C ASP A 2 -38.66 -2.66 10.41
N THR A 3 -37.73 -3.05 11.26
CA THR A 3 -36.42 -2.40 11.32
C THR A 3 -35.49 -3.15 10.38
N GLN A 4 -35.52 -2.77 9.09
CA GLN A 4 -34.58 -3.27 8.09
C GLN A 4 -33.16 -2.88 8.49
N THR A 5 -32.38 -3.90 8.85
CA THR A 5 -30.95 -3.86 9.04
C THR A 5 -30.27 -3.44 7.74
N LEU A 6 -29.84 -2.18 7.63
CA LEU A 6 -28.95 -1.73 6.57
C LEU A 6 -27.60 -2.40 6.77
N GLN A 7 -27.44 -3.56 6.13
CA GLN A 7 -26.19 -4.29 6.01
C GLN A 7 -25.22 -3.42 5.20
N SER A 8 -24.45 -2.57 5.89
CA SER A 8 -23.41 -1.74 5.29
C SER A 8 -22.45 -2.67 4.54
N SER A 9 -22.19 -2.36 3.26
CA SER A 9 -21.31 -3.12 2.37
C SER A 9 -20.13 -3.77 3.10
N LYS A 10 -20.13 -5.10 3.16
CA LYS A 10 -19.13 -5.96 3.82
C LYS A 10 -17.72 -5.38 3.71
N GLU A 11 -17.18 -4.84 4.81
CA GLU A 11 -15.79 -4.35 4.89
C GLU A 11 -14.85 -5.51 4.51
N ARG A 12 -14.31 -5.49 3.28
CA ARG A 12 -13.41 -6.54 2.78
C ARG A 12 -11.98 -6.41 3.32
N ARG A 13 -11.68 -5.34 4.07
CA ARG A 13 -10.32 -5.05 4.52
C ARG A 13 -10.01 -5.85 5.78
N ARG A 14 -8.87 -6.53 5.77
CA ARG A 14 -8.37 -7.32 6.91
C ARG A 14 -7.88 -6.48 8.09
N ALA A 15 -7.63 -5.19 7.86
CA ALA A 15 -7.13 -4.26 8.86
C ALA A 15 -7.48 -2.81 8.51
N ARG A 16 -7.55 -1.97 9.56
CA ARG A 16 -7.61 -0.52 9.44
C ARG A 16 -6.38 -0.01 8.70
N ARG A 17 -6.57 1.02 7.86
CA ARG A 17 -5.48 1.76 7.20
C ARG A 17 -5.31 3.12 7.88
N VAL A 18 -4.07 3.50 8.12
CA VAL A 18 -3.67 4.80 8.66
C VAL A 18 -3.26 5.70 7.49
N PRO A 19 -3.90 6.87 7.29
CA PRO A 19 -3.45 7.85 6.31
C PRO A 19 -2.06 8.38 6.67
N VAL A 20 -1.16 8.43 5.70
CA VAL A 20 0.23 8.90 5.88
C VAL A 20 0.68 9.69 4.67
N ARG A 21 1.82 10.40 4.77
CA ARG A 21 2.49 11.02 3.62
C ARG A 21 3.98 10.82 3.74
N MET A 22 4.47 9.69 3.24
CA MET A 22 5.89 9.35 3.29
C MET A 22 6.49 9.27 1.90
N SER A 23 7.67 9.84 1.72
CA SER A 23 8.45 9.67 0.50
C SER A 23 9.01 8.25 0.44
N ALA A 24 8.96 7.62 -0.73
CA ALA A 24 9.49 6.28 -0.93
C ALA A 24 10.02 6.12 -2.36
N PHE A 25 10.81 5.06 -2.54
CA PHE A 25 11.18 4.53 -3.85
C PHE A 25 10.62 3.14 -3.99
N ALA A 26 9.92 2.87 -5.09
CA ALA A 26 9.50 1.53 -5.43
C ALA A 26 10.39 0.99 -6.57
N TYR A 27 11.00 -0.16 -6.36
CA TYR A 27 11.89 -0.80 -7.30
C TYR A 27 11.20 -1.96 -8.01
N VAL A 28 11.29 -1.98 -9.34
CA VAL A 28 10.84 -3.07 -10.21
C VAL A 28 12.06 -3.59 -10.96
N GLY A 29 12.56 -4.76 -10.57
CA GLY A 29 13.89 -5.21 -10.99
C GLY A 29 14.97 -4.24 -10.50
N SER A 30 15.79 -3.73 -11.42
CA SER A 30 16.86 -2.76 -11.11
C SER A 30 16.41 -1.28 -11.20
N ARG A 31 15.16 -1.01 -11.58
CA ARG A 31 14.68 0.37 -11.79
C ARG A 31 13.90 0.89 -10.59
N GLY A 32 14.35 2.01 -10.04
CA GLY A 32 13.68 2.71 -8.93
C GLY A 32 12.78 3.85 -9.42
N TYR A 33 11.59 3.95 -8.85
CA TYR A 33 10.61 5.01 -9.13
C TYR A 33 10.24 5.74 -7.85
N ALA A 34 10.42 7.06 -7.84
CA ALA A 34 9.96 7.88 -6.73
C ALA A 34 8.42 7.82 -6.62
N CYS A 35 7.94 7.68 -5.39
CA CYS A 35 6.51 7.61 -5.08
C CYS A 35 6.23 8.17 -3.68
N LYS A 36 4.94 8.30 -3.36
CA LYS A 36 4.48 8.70 -2.03
C LYS A 36 3.57 7.64 -1.45
N ILE A 37 3.82 7.19 -0.23
CA ILE A 37 2.88 6.35 0.51
C ILE A 37 1.79 7.26 1.06
N VAL A 38 0.53 6.93 0.75
CA VAL A 38 -0.64 7.73 1.15
C VAL A 38 -1.49 7.09 2.24
N ASP A 39 -1.41 5.77 2.37
CA ASP A 39 -1.91 5.04 3.53
C ASP A 39 -1.14 3.74 3.73
N VAL A 40 -1.17 3.22 4.94
CA VAL A 40 -0.50 1.97 5.34
C VAL A 40 -1.38 1.16 6.28
N SER A 41 -1.25 -0.16 6.23
CA SER A 41 -1.69 -1.11 7.25
C SER A 41 -0.58 -2.14 7.48
N PRO A 42 -0.70 -3.00 8.50
CA PRO A 42 0.31 -4.05 8.73
C PRO A 42 0.55 -4.94 7.51
N TYR A 43 -0.44 -5.09 6.63
CA TYR A 43 -0.37 -6.02 5.49
C TYR A 43 -0.06 -5.35 4.15
N GLY A 44 0.06 -4.03 4.09
CA GLY A 44 0.27 -3.37 2.82
C GLY A 44 0.13 -1.87 2.90
N CYS A 45 0.26 -1.23 1.74
CA CYS A 45 0.11 0.21 1.65
C CYS A 45 -0.51 0.60 0.31
N ARG A 46 -0.82 1.87 0.17
CA ARG A 46 -1.13 2.48 -1.11
C ARG A 46 -0.06 3.53 -1.42
N ILE A 47 0.43 3.48 -2.65
CA ILE A 47 1.37 4.47 -3.16
C ILE A 47 0.74 5.31 -4.27
N GLN A 48 1.08 6.60 -4.28
CA GLN A 48 0.85 7.51 -5.40
C GLN A 48 2.12 7.62 -6.24
N HIS A 49 1.94 7.59 -7.55
CA HIS A 49 3.02 7.56 -8.52
C HIS A 49 2.56 8.19 -9.86
N GLY A 50 3.52 8.73 -10.63
CA GLY A 50 3.23 9.48 -11.87
C GLY A 50 2.89 8.64 -13.10
N ASN A 51 3.23 7.36 -13.16
CA ASN A 51 3.03 6.47 -14.32
C ASN A 51 2.85 4.95 -13.99
N PRO A 52 1.69 4.53 -13.48
CA PRO A 52 1.47 3.20 -12.88
C PRO A 52 1.62 2.00 -13.82
N THR A 53 1.74 2.20 -15.14
CA THR A 53 1.95 1.10 -16.10
C THR A 53 3.32 0.45 -15.96
N VAL A 54 4.31 1.13 -15.38
CA VAL A 54 5.68 0.58 -15.21
C VAL A 54 5.79 -0.50 -14.12
N PHE A 55 4.74 -0.67 -13.33
CA PHE A 55 4.70 -1.62 -12.24
C PHE A 55 4.20 -2.99 -12.70
N GLY A 56 5.10 -3.97 -12.55
CA GLY A 56 4.81 -5.39 -12.70
C GLY A 56 4.05 -5.97 -11.51
N TYR A 57 4.21 -7.26 -11.25
CA TYR A 57 3.51 -7.94 -10.15
C TYR A 57 4.23 -7.78 -8.81
N GLU A 58 5.55 -7.68 -8.79
CA GLU A 58 6.36 -7.57 -7.57
C GLU A 58 7.10 -6.24 -7.52
N VAL A 59 7.21 -5.70 -6.31
CA VAL A 59 7.97 -4.47 -6.03
C VAL A 59 8.77 -4.61 -4.74
N GLN A 60 9.92 -3.93 -4.69
CA GLN A 60 10.60 -3.63 -3.42
C GLN A 60 10.36 -2.17 -3.06
N LEU A 61 9.72 -1.92 -1.92
CA LEU A 61 9.42 -0.58 -1.42
C LEU A 61 10.48 -0.15 -0.40
N HIS A 62 11.17 0.93 -0.69
CA HIS A 62 12.10 1.60 0.23
C HIS A 62 11.47 2.89 0.73
N VAL A 63 11.10 2.93 2.00
CA VAL A 63 10.60 4.15 2.64
C VAL A 63 11.78 5.02 3.04
N VAL A 64 11.75 6.31 2.69
CA VAL A 64 12.81 7.24 3.08
C VAL A 64 12.88 7.32 4.61
N GLY A 65 14.07 7.11 5.17
CA GLY A 65 14.29 7.07 6.62
C GLY A 65 14.16 5.68 7.26
N GLN A 66 13.72 4.67 6.51
CA GLN A 66 13.77 3.28 6.97
C GLN A 66 14.95 2.54 6.34
N THR A 67 15.60 1.68 7.12
CA THR A 67 16.79 0.94 6.71
C THR A 67 16.48 -0.31 5.88
N MET A 68 15.29 -0.89 6.04
CA MET A 68 14.95 -2.17 5.44
C MET A 68 13.89 -2.04 4.33
N PRO A 69 14.17 -2.50 3.09
CA PRO A 69 13.15 -2.63 2.06
C PRO A 69 11.99 -3.55 2.46
N ARG A 70 10.82 -3.32 1.87
CA ARG A 70 9.66 -4.20 1.98
C ARG A 70 9.30 -4.78 0.61
N SER A 71 9.40 -6.11 0.47
CA SER A 71 8.88 -6.81 -0.72
C SER A 71 7.35 -6.87 -0.69
N ALA A 72 6.72 -6.60 -1.82
CA ALA A 72 5.27 -6.52 -1.93
C ALA A 72 4.74 -6.97 -3.30
N TRP A 73 3.53 -7.51 -3.30
CA TRP A 73 2.76 -7.77 -4.52
C TRP A 73 1.92 -6.54 -4.87
N VAL A 74 1.87 -6.20 -6.16
CA VAL A 74 0.88 -5.28 -6.72
C VAL A 74 -0.46 -6.01 -6.78
N ILE A 75 -1.42 -5.58 -5.98
CA ILE A 75 -2.76 -6.20 -5.89
C ILE A 75 -3.79 -5.50 -6.77
N TRP A 76 -3.58 -4.21 -7.05
CA TRP A 76 -4.37 -3.44 -8.01
C TRP A 76 -3.59 -2.18 -8.39
N LYS A 77 -3.93 -1.61 -9.54
CA LYS A 77 -3.42 -0.31 -10.00
C LYS A 77 -4.51 0.46 -10.74
N ASN A 78 -4.50 1.78 -10.61
CA ASN A 78 -5.28 2.71 -11.42
C ASN A 78 -4.34 3.80 -11.97
N ALA A 79 -4.87 4.85 -12.60
CA ALA A 79 -4.07 5.91 -13.22
C ALA A 79 -3.17 6.73 -12.26
N LYS A 80 -3.43 6.73 -10.96
CA LYS A 80 -2.72 7.56 -9.97
C LYS A 80 -2.10 6.77 -8.82
N GLU A 81 -2.65 5.59 -8.55
CA GLU A 81 -2.41 4.85 -7.32
C GLU A 81 -2.19 3.36 -7.58
N ILE A 82 -1.38 2.77 -6.71
CA ILE A 82 -1.09 1.34 -6.71
C ILE A 82 -1.30 0.82 -5.30
N GLY A 83 -2.08 -0.26 -5.19
CA GLY A 83 -2.22 -1.03 -3.96
C GLY A 83 -1.14 -2.09 -3.87
N LEU A 84 -0.43 -2.11 -2.75
CA LEU A 84 0.61 -3.09 -2.45
C LEU A 84 0.19 -3.97 -1.28
N SER A 85 0.50 -5.27 -1.37
CA SER A 85 0.38 -6.24 -0.28
C SER A 85 1.77 -6.74 0.10
N PHE A 86 2.20 -6.51 1.34
CA PHE A 86 3.51 -6.94 1.81
C PHE A 86 3.59 -8.46 1.93
N PHE A 87 4.78 -9.02 1.64
CA PHE A 87 5.03 -10.46 1.78
C PHE A 87 5.01 -10.89 3.25
N LYS A 88 5.48 -10.01 4.12
CA LYS A 88 5.44 -10.17 5.58
C LYS A 88 4.77 -8.95 6.20
N PRO A 89 3.99 -9.11 7.28
CA PRO A 89 3.42 -7.98 7.98
C PRO A 89 4.50 -7.00 8.48
N SER A 90 4.20 -5.71 8.45
CA SER A 90 5.01 -4.67 9.09
C SER A 90 4.55 -4.49 10.54
N ALA A 91 5.50 -4.56 11.48
CA ALA A 91 5.27 -4.23 12.88
C ALA A 91 5.21 -2.71 13.13
N ASP A 92 5.81 -1.93 12.23
CA ASP A 92 6.05 -0.49 12.39
C ASP A 92 4.77 0.36 12.32
N VAL A 93 3.64 -0.24 11.95
CA VAL A 93 2.33 0.45 11.89
C VAL A 93 1.75 0.66 13.29
N ALA A 94 2.33 0.02 14.32
CA ALA A 94 1.95 0.22 15.72
C ALA A 94 2.45 1.57 16.29
N GLU A 95 3.38 2.25 15.62
CA GLU A 95 4.06 3.45 16.14
C GLU A 95 3.79 4.74 15.33
N ILE A 96 2.84 4.72 14.38
CA ILE A 96 2.45 5.90 13.58
C ILE A 96 1.20 6.57 14.16
#